data_AF-K9UDF0-F1
#
_entry.id   AF-K9UDF0-F1
#
_cell.length_a   1.000
_cell.length_b   1.000
_cell.length_c   1.000
_cell.angle_alpha   90.00
_cell.angle_beta   90.00
_cell.angle_gamma   90.00
#
_symmetry.space_group_name_H-M   'P 1'
#
loop_
_entity.id
_entity.type
_entity.pdbx_description
1 polymer ?
#
loop_
_entity_poly.entity_id
_entity_poly.type
_entity_poly.pdbx_seq_one_letter_code
_entity_poly.pdbx_strand_id
1 'polypeptide(L)' 'MNSPVRDKSFRFALRIVKLYRYLKEEKKEYVLSKQVLRSGTAIGALVRESQYAETIVRTDLWS' A
#
# COMPACT_ATOMS: atom_id res chain seq x y z
N MET A 1 3.83 -18.06 3.48
CA MET A 1 2.97 -17.98 2.26
C MET A 1 3.13 -16.59 1.66
N ASN A 2 3.99 -16.42 0.66
CA ASN A 2 4.22 -15.13 0.01
C ASN A 2 3.13 -14.91 -1.04
N SER A 3 2.12 -14.11 -0.71
CA SER A 3 1.16 -13.65 -1.72
C SER A 3 1.90 -12.74 -2.71
N PRO A 4 1.92 -13.06 -4.02
CA PRO A 4 2.56 -12.20 -5.02
C PRO A 4 2.01 -10.78 -5.02
N VAL A 5 0.74 -10.61 -4.63
CA VAL A 5 0.10 -9.30 -4.45
C VAL A 5 0.72 -8.56 -3.27
N ARG A 6 0.91 -9.20 -2.12
CA ARG A 6 1.53 -8.59 -0.93
C ARG A 6 2.93 -8.06 -1.21
N ASP A 7 3.78 -8.86 -1.86
CA ASP A 7 5.15 -8.46 -2.17
C ASP A 7 5.20 -7.35 -3.22
N LYS A 8 4.37 -7.42 -4.26
CA LYS A 8 4.27 -6.36 -5.28
C LYS A 8 3.76 -5.05 -4.67
N SER A 9 2.74 -5.09 -3.82
CA SER A 9 2.19 -3.92 -3.14
C SER A 9 3.20 -3.27 -2.20
N PHE A 10 3.98 -4.07 -1.46
CA PHE A 10 5.05 -3.54 -0.60
C PHE A 10 6.15 -2.86 -1.43
N ARG A 11 6.64 -3.53 -2.49
CA ARG A 11 7.64 -2.94 -3.40
C ARG A 11 7.13 -1.68 -4.09
N PHE A 12 5.84 -1.64 -4.46
CA PHE A 12 5.21 -0.47 -5.03
C PHE A 12 5.16 0.70 -4.03
N ALA A 13 4.75 0.47 -2.78
CA ALA A 13 4.74 1.49 -1.73
C ALA A 13 6.14 2.10 -1.52
N LEU A 14 7.20 1.28 -1.51
CA LEU A 14 8.57 1.77 -1.43
C LEU A 14 8.96 2.67 -2.61
N ARG A 15 8.51 2.34 -3.83
CA ARG A 15 8.73 3.19 -5.01
C ARG A 15 7.99 4.53 -4.90
N ILE A 16 6.76 4.53 -4.38
CA ILE A 16 5.98 5.75 -4.16
C ILE A 16 6.67 6.67 -3.15
N VAL A 17 7.23 6.13 -2.07
CA VAL A 17 8.00 6.93 -1.10
C VAL A 17 9.22 7.58 -1.77
N LYS A 18 9.96 6.84 -2.59
CA LYS A 18 11.10 7.39 -3.35
C LYS A 18 10.66 8.46 -4.36
N LEU A 19 9.55 8.23 -5.07
CA LEU A 19 8.98 9.19 -6.01
C LEU A 19 8.55 10.48 -5.30
N TYR A 20 7.86 10.37 -4.17
CA TYR A 20 7.47 11.52 -3.35
C TYR A 20 8.68 12.36 -2.95
N ARG A 21 9.77 11.71 -2.50
CA ARG A 21 11.02 12.40 -2.17
C ARG A 21 11.60 13.13 -3.38
N TYR A 22 11.69 12.48 -4.53
CA TYR A 22 12.17 13.09 -5.77
C TYR A 22 11.32 14.30 -6.19
N LEU A 23 9.99 14.18 -6.17
CA LEU A 23 9.09 15.28 -6.53
C LEU A 23 9.22 16.46 -5.56
N LYS A 24 9.40 16.19 -4.27
CA LYS A 24 9.57 17.22 -3.24
C LYS A 24 10.95 17.90 -3.32
N GLU A 25 12.02 17.12 -3.46
CA GLU A 25 13.40 17.59 -3.39
C GLU A 25 13.82 18.27 -4.70
N GLU A 26 13.57 17.64 -5.85
CA GLU A 26 14.04 18.07 -7.17
C GLU A 26 13.04 18.97 -7.91
N LYS A 27 11.74 18.64 -7.83
CA LYS A 27 10.70 19.37 -8.56
C LYS A 27 9.98 20.42 -7.72
N LYS A 28 10.26 20.48 -6.41
CA LYS A 28 9.57 21.35 -5.45
C LYS A 28 8.04 21.25 -5.57
N GLU A 29 7.53 20.05 -5.86
CA GLU A 29 6.10 19.77 -5.94
C GLU A 29 5.64 19.20 -4.60
N TYR A 30 4.61 19.81 -3.99
CA TYR A 30 4.15 19.49 -2.64
C TYR A 30 2.68 19.10 -2.53
N VAL A 31 1.86 19.40 -3.54
CA VAL A 31 0.41 19.21 -3.47
C VAL A 31 0.04 17.84 -4.04
N LEU A 32 0.42 17.58 -5.28
CA LEU A 32 0.13 16.30 -5.95
C LEU A 32 0.98 15.17 -5.38
N SER A 33 2.22 15.44 -5.00
CA SER A 33 3.15 14.48 -4.41
C SER A 33 2.62 13.92 -3.10
N LYS A 34 1.97 14.75 -2.27
CA LYS A 34 1.26 14.29 -1.06
C LYS A 34 0.05 13.41 -1.38
N GLN A 35 -0.70 13.73 -2.43
CA GLN A 35 -1.83 12.89 -2.86
C GLN A 35 -1.34 11.51 -3.31
N VAL A 36 -0.30 11.48 -4.14
CA VAL A 36 0.35 10.26 -4.64
C VAL A 36 0.93 9.42 -3.49
N LEU A 37 1.55 10.06 -2.49
CA LEU A 37 2.07 9.34 -1.32
C LEU A 37 0.96 8.62 -0.55
N ARG A 38 -0.17 9.30 -0.30
CA ARG A 38 -1.30 8.72 0.44
C ARG A 38 -1.96 7.59 -0.34
N SER A 39 -2.33 7.85 -1.60
CA SER A 39 -3.00 6.83 -2.41
C SER A 39 -2.10 5.63 -2.70
N GLY A 40 -0.82 5.86 -2.98
CA GLY A 40 0.12 4.81 -3.32
C GLY A 40 0.56 3.92 -2.15
N THR A 41 0.54 4.43 -0.90
CA THR A 41 0.83 3.63 0.29
C THR A 41 -0.40 2.91 0.85
N ALA A 42 -1.61 3.42 0.59
CA ALA A 42 -2.87 2.80 1.01
C ALA A 42 -3.10 1.40 0.42
N ILE A 43 -2.55 1.11 -0.77
CA ILE A 43 -2.66 -0.21 -1.41
C ILE A 43 -2.14 -1.34 -0.51
N GLY A 44 -1.04 -1.09 0.21
CA GLY A 44 -0.49 -2.07 1.15
C GLY A 44 -1.40 -2.30 2.37
N ALA A 45 -2.13 -1.28 2.82
CA ALA A 45 -3.11 -1.40 3.90
C ALA A 45 -4.33 -2.21 3.44
N LEU A 46 -4.88 -1.91 2.27
CA LEU A 46 -6.04 -2.62 1.69
C LEU A 46 -5.76 -4.11 1.45
N VAL A 47 -4.54 -4.46 1.00
CA VAL A 47 -4.13 -5.87 0.84
C VAL A 47 -4.05 -6.59 2.19
N ARG A 48 -3.66 -5.90 3.27
CA ARG A 48 -3.69 -6.51 4.62
C ARG A 48 -5.12 -6.68 5.12
N GLU A 49 -5.96 -5.66 4.96
CA GLU A 49 -7.36 -5.70 5.39
C GLU A 49 -8.14 -6.83 4.70
N SER A 50 -7.97 -7.00 3.39
CA SER A 50 -8.59 -8.11 2.64
C SER A 50 -8.14 -9.49 3.13
N GLN A 51 -6.85 -9.67 3.46
CA GLN A 51 -6.34 -10.91 4.04
C GLN A 51 -6.94 -11.19 5.43
N TYR A 52 -7.10 -10.17 6.26
CA TYR A 52 -7.76 -10.30 7.55
C TYR A 52 -9.26 -10.61 7.39
N ALA A 53 -9.95 -9.96 6.45
CA ALA A 53 -11.37 -10.22 6.18
C ALA A 53 -11.61 -11.67 5.74
N GLU A 54 -10.79 -12.20 4.83
CA GLU A 54 -10.88 -13.61 4.40
C GLU A 54 -10.60 -14.59 5.54
N THR A 55 -9.71 -14.22 6.47
CA THR A 55 -9.41 -15.04 7.66
C THR A 55 -10.56 -15.03 8.66
N ILE A 56 -11.14 -13.85 8.94
CA ILE A 56 -12.28 -13.69 9.86
C ILE A 56 -13.48 -14.51 9.38
N VAL A 57 -13.85 -14.38 8.10
CA VAL A 57 -14.96 -15.11 7.45
C VAL A 57 -14.73 -16.63 7.42
N ARG A 58 -13.49 -17.09 7.63
CA ARG A 58 -13.21 -18.52 7.77
C ARG A 58 -13.30 -19.02 9.20
N THR A 59 -13.16 -18.15 10.20
CA THR A 59 -13.15 -18.55 11.61
C THR A 59 -14.54 -18.55 12.25
N ASP A 60 -15.46 -17.73 11.74
CA ASP A 60 -16.87 -17.60 12.16
C ASP A 60 -17.81 -18.63 11.49
N LEU A 61 -17.39 -19.25 10.39
CA LEU A 61 -18.14 -20.30 9.67
C LEU A 61 -17.92 -21.73 10.20
N TRP A 62 -16.98 -21.93 11.14
CA TRP A 62 -16.62 -23.25 11.70
C TRP A 62 -16.70 -23.30 13.24
N SER A 63 -17.45 -22.38 13.85
CA SER A 63 -17.71 -22.31 15.29
C SER A 63 -19.18 -22.53 15.61
#